data_AF-A0A349J647-F1
#
_entry.id   AF-A0A349J647-F1
#
_cell.length_a   1.000
_cell.length_b   1.000
_cell.length_c   1.000
_cell.angle_alpha   90.00
_cell.angle_beta   90.00
_cell.angle_gamma   90.00
#
_symmetry.space_group_name_H-M   'P 1'
#
loop_
_entity.id
_entity.type
_entity.pdbx_description
1 polymer ?
#
loop_
_entity_poly.entity_id
_entity_poly.type
_entity_poly.pdbx_seq_one_letter_code
_entity_poly.pdbx_strand_id
1 'polypeptide(L)'
;MDDTAVLLARFQFGLTAAFHYLYPPLSIGLGLFLVFVEGIYLKTRDPLWRQVARFWTKVFALTFAIGVATGLVMEFEFGTNWAAYSRYVGDVFGSALAAEGIFAFFLESGFLALLLFGW
;
A
#
# COMPACT_ATOMS: atom_id res chain seq x y z
N MET A 1 -11.23 -30.47 0.73
CA MET A 1 -11.01 -29.44 1.76
C MET A 1 -12.25 -29.46 2.63
N ASP A 2 -12.09 -29.44 3.95
CA ASP A 2 -13.24 -29.41 4.86
C ASP A 2 -14.07 -28.12 4.64
N ASP A 3 -15.39 -28.22 4.60
CA ASP A 3 -16.27 -27.08 4.29
C ASP A 3 -16.13 -25.95 5.32
N THR A 4 -15.88 -26.32 6.58
CA THR A 4 -15.60 -25.35 7.64
C THR A 4 -14.28 -24.62 7.38
N ALA A 5 -13.24 -25.34 6.99
CA ALA A 5 -11.95 -24.73 6.63
C ALA A 5 -12.08 -23.75 5.45
N VAL A 6 -12.89 -24.08 4.42
CA VAL A 6 -13.16 -23.15 3.30
C VAL A 6 -13.89 -21.90 3.77
N LEU A 7 -14.89 -22.05 4.63
CA LEU A 7 -15.64 -20.92 5.18
C LEU A 7 -14.72 -19.98 5.98
N LEU A 8 -13.87 -20.53 6.85
CA LEU A 8 -12.92 -19.75 7.65
C LEU A 8 -11.88 -19.05 6.77
N ALA A 9 -11.34 -19.72 5.75
CA ALA A 9 -10.40 -19.10 4.81
C ALA A 9 -11.02 -17.91 4.06
N ARG A 10 -12.30 -18.01 3.66
CA ARG A 10 -13.04 -16.89 3.05
C ARG A 10 -13.25 -15.74 4.02
N PHE A 11 -13.63 -16.03 5.26
CA PHE A 11 -13.85 -15.01 6.28
C PHE A 11 -12.55 -14.28 6.63
N GLN A 12 -11.47 -15.02 6.84
CA GLN A 12 -10.14 -14.47 7.12
C GLN A 12 -9.70 -13.56 5.96
N PHE A 13 -9.72 -14.07 4.72
CA PHE A 13 -9.32 -13.29 3.55
C PHE A 13 -10.20 -12.04 3.36
N GLY A 14 -11.51 -12.17 3.57
CA GLY A 14 -12.44 -11.04 3.49
C GLY A 14 -12.13 -9.94 4.52
N LEU A 15 -11.79 -10.31 5.75
CA LEU A 15 -11.39 -9.37 6.80
C LEU A 15 -10.06 -8.69 6.47
N THR A 16 -9.04 -9.47 6.10
CA THR A 16 -7.72 -8.96 5.70
C THR A 16 -7.85 -8.00 4.51
N ALA A 17 -8.61 -8.38 3.49
CA ALA A 17 -8.88 -7.57 2.31
C ALA A 17 -9.61 -6.26 2.63
N ALA A 18 -10.70 -6.33 3.41
CA ALA A 18 -11.46 -5.15 3.79
C ALA A 18 -10.62 -4.16 4.60
N PHE A 19 -9.81 -4.65 5.53
CA PHE A 19 -8.95 -3.81 6.36
C PHE A 19 -7.80 -3.20 5.54
N HIS A 20 -7.12 -4.01 4.71
CA HIS A 20 -6.06 -3.52 3.85
C HIS A 20 -6.57 -2.43 2.90
N TYR A 21 -7.74 -2.62 2.28
CA TYR A 21 -8.27 -1.70 1.27
C TYR A 21 -8.57 -0.28 1.78
N LEU A 22 -8.54 -0.05 3.09
CA LEU A 22 -8.64 1.31 3.64
C LEU A 22 -7.39 2.15 3.29
N TYR A 23 -6.22 1.53 3.21
CA TYR A 23 -4.95 2.24 3.12
C TYR A 23 -4.52 2.62 1.70
N PRO A 24 -4.64 1.76 0.66
CA PRO A 24 -4.31 2.13 -0.72
C PRO A 24 -5.01 3.40 -1.23
N PRO A 25 -6.34 3.58 -1.14
CA PRO A 25 -6.99 4.79 -1.62
C PRO A 25 -6.59 6.04 -0.82
N LEU A 26 -6.34 5.89 0.49
CA LEU A 26 -5.81 6.99 1.31
C LEU A 26 -4.38 7.35 0.91
N SER A 27 -3.51 6.37 0.68
CA SER A 27 -2.12 6.60 0.24
C SER A 27 -2.10 7.32 -1.11
N ILE A 28 -2.85 6.81 -2.10
CA ILE A 28 -2.93 7.41 -3.44
C ILE A 28 -3.45 8.85 -3.37
N GLY A 29 -4.52 9.08 -2.60
CA GLY A 29 -5.11 10.41 -2.42
C GLY A 29 -4.16 11.39 -1.73
N LEU A 30 -3.52 10.97 -0.64
CA LEU A 30 -2.55 11.78 0.10
C LEU A 30 -1.27 12.05 -0.71
N GLY A 31 -0.81 11.07 -1.51
CA GLY A 31 0.33 11.25 -2.41
C GLY A 31 0.08 12.33 -3.44
N LEU A 32 -1.08 12.29 -4.12
CA LEU A 32 -1.47 13.36 -5.06
C LEU A 32 -1.63 14.71 -4.36
N PHE A 33 -2.25 14.72 -3.17
CA PHE A 33 -2.37 15.94 -2.37
C PHE A 33 -1.00 16.54 -2.03
N LEU A 34 -0.02 15.73 -1.62
CA LEU A 34 1.33 16.19 -1.31
C LEU A 34 2.04 16.77 -2.53
N VAL A 35 1.88 16.16 -3.70
CA VAL A 35 2.40 16.72 -4.98
C VAL A 35 1.84 18.12 -5.24
N PHE A 36 0.54 18.34 -5.04
CA PHE A 36 -0.07 19.66 -5.21
C PHE A 36 0.43 20.68 -4.18
N VAL A 37 0.47 20.31 -2.90
CA VAL A 37 0.92 21.20 -1.82
C VAL A 37 2.37 21.60 -2.00
N GLU A 38 3.26 20.64 -2.30
CA GLU A 38 4.66 20.94 -2.60
C GLU A 38 4.81 21.77 -3.88
N GLY A 39 4.05 21.46 -4.93
CA GLY A 39 4.03 22.25 -6.15
C GLY A 39 3.67 23.72 -5.91
N ILE A 40 2.68 23.98 -5.03
CA ILE A 40 2.33 25.34 -4.61
C ILE A 40 3.49 25.98 -3.85
N TYR A 41 4.10 25.29 -2.89
CA TYR A 41 5.26 25.81 -2.16
C TYR A 41 6.42 26.17 -3.10
N LEU A 42 6.75 25.31 -4.07
CA LEU A 42 7.82 25.57 -5.03
C LEU A 42 7.57 26.83 -5.87
N LYS A 43 6.30 27.09 -6.21
CA LYS A 43 5.86 28.26 -6.98
C LYS A 43 5.80 29.55 -6.14
N THR A 44 5.22 29.50 -4.94
CA THR A 44 4.95 30.70 -4.13
C THR A 44 6.06 31.03 -3.13
N ARG A 45 6.87 30.03 -2.76
CA ARG A 45 7.85 30.08 -1.66
C ARG A 45 7.26 30.48 -0.30
N ASP A 46 5.95 30.39 -0.16
CA ASP A 46 5.27 30.68 1.11
C ASP A 46 5.51 29.52 2.11
N PRO A 47 6.14 29.80 3.27
CA PRO A 47 6.50 28.78 4.25
C PRO A 47 5.30 28.01 4.82
N LEU A 48 4.07 28.56 4.74
CA LEU A 48 2.86 27.86 5.16
C LEU A 48 2.70 26.53 4.41
N TRP A 49 2.85 26.54 3.10
CA TRP A 49 2.67 25.32 2.28
C TRP A 49 3.73 24.26 2.57
N ARG A 50 4.97 24.66 2.91
CA ARG A 50 5.99 23.72 3.37
C ARG A 50 5.61 23.07 4.72
N GLN A 51 5.02 23.84 5.64
CA GLN A 51 4.55 23.28 6.92
C GLN A 51 3.40 22.29 6.72
N VAL A 52 2.45 22.62 5.84
CA VAL A 52 1.35 21.72 5.46
C VAL A 52 1.92 20.43 4.85
N ALA A 53 2.85 20.53 3.90
CA ALA A 53 3.47 19.35 3.28
C ALA A 53 4.16 18.46 4.31
N ARG A 54 4.97 19.03 5.22
CA ARG A 54 5.67 18.28 6.26
C ARG A 54 4.73 17.62 7.27
N PHE A 55 3.61 18.25 7.59
CA PHE A 55 2.60 17.63 8.47
C PHE A 55 1.97 16.42 7.78
N TRP A 56 1.46 16.61 6.56
CA TRP A 56 0.76 15.55 5.84
C TRP A 56 1.68 14.42 5.37
N THR A 57 2.97 14.69 5.18
CA THR A 57 3.99 13.65 4.93
C THR A 57 4.05 12.63 6.07
N LYS A 58 3.90 13.06 7.33
CA LYS A 58 3.88 12.13 8.48
C LYS A 58 2.62 11.25 8.47
N VAL A 59 1.48 11.84 8.11
CA VAL A 59 0.21 11.11 7.99
C VAL A 59 0.30 10.10 6.85
N PHE A 60 0.78 10.54 5.68
CA PHE A 60 1.03 9.68 4.52
C PHE A 60 1.96 8.51 4.89
N ALA A 61 3.08 8.76 5.55
CA ALA A 61 4.01 7.72 5.97
C ALA A 61 3.38 6.69 6.91
N LEU A 62 2.55 7.14 7.87
CA LEU A 62 1.82 6.24 8.76
C LEU A 62 0.80 5.39 8.00
N THR A 63 0.00 6.01 7.12
CA THR A 63 -0.98 5.31 6.28
C THR A 63 -0.29 4.29 5.38
N PHE A 64 0.81 4.68 4.74
CA PHE A 64 1.61 3.82 3.88
C PHE A 64 2.16 2.63 4.66
N ALA A 65 2.79 2.85 5.83
CA ALA A 65 3.37 1.78 6.65
C ALA A 65 2.34 0.73 7.07
N ILE A 66 1.12 1.13 7.44
CA ILE A 66 0.06 0.18 7.78
C ILE A 66 -0.46 -0.53 6.51
N GLY A 67 -0.57 0.19 5.39
CA GLY A 67 -0.88 -0.39 4.08
C GLY A 67 0.11 -1.50 3.69
N VAL A 68 1.41 -1.24 3.83
CA VAL A 68 2.48 -2.22 3.63
C VAL A 68 2.28 -3.45 4.51
N ALA A 69 2.15 -3.23 5.83
CA ALA A 69 2.05 -4.33 6.79
C ALA A 69 0.85 -5.23 6.51
N THR A 70 -0.30 -4.63 6.18
CA THR A 70 -1.53 -5.36 5.86
C THR A 70 -1.49 -6.03 4.48
N GLY A 71 -0.82 -5.42 3.50
CA GLY A 71 -0.62 -5.96 2.16
C GLY A 71 0.25 -7.21 2.17
N LEU A 72 1.34 -7.20 2.96
CA LEU A 72 2.20 -8.37 3.14
C LEU A 72 1.42 -9.57 3.68
N VAL A 73 0.55 -9.35 4.69
CA VAL A 73 -0.31 -10.42 5.23
C VAL A 73 -1.22 -10.98 4.13
N MET A 74 -1.86 -10.12 3.34
CA MET A 74 -2.73 -10.55 2.24
C MET A 74 -1.98 -11.32 1.15
N GLU A 75 -0.79 -10.87 0.77
CA GLU A 75 0.05 -11.54 -0.23
C GLU A 75 0.34 -13.00 0.19
N PHE A 76 0.74 -13.20 1.45
CA PHE A 76 1.01 -14.54 1.96
C PHE A 76 -0.24 -15.40 2.15
N GLU A 77 -1.44 -14.81 2.32
CA GLU A 77 -2.70 -15.57 2.41
C GLU A 77 -3.00 -16.37 1.12
N PHE A 78 -2.58 -15.88 -0.05
CA PHE A 78 -2.68 -16.65 -1.29
C PHE A 78 -1.88 -17.98 -1.21
N GLY A 79 -0.76 -17.99 -0.51
CA GLY A 79 0.07 -19.18 -0.32
C GLY A 79 -0.43 -20.10 0.79
N THR A 80 -0.79 -19.54 1.94
CA THR A 80 -1.12 -20.32 3.16
C THR A 80 -2.52 -20.94 3.10
N ASN A 81 -3.52 -20.16 2.68
CA ASN A 81 -4.93 -20.57 2.71
C ASN A 81 -5.49 -20.93 1.33
N TRP A 82 -4.80 -20.52 0.25
CA TRP A 82 -5.27 -20.69 -1.14
C TRP A 82 -4.24 -21.39 -2.05
N ALA A 83 -3.45 -22.33 -1.50
CA ALA A 83 -2.37 -23.02 -2.24
C ALA A 83 -2.82 -23.69 -3.57
N ALA A 84 -4.03 -24.25 -3.62
CA ALA A 84 -4.54 -24.86 -4.85
C ALA A 84 -4.83 -23.82 -5.94
N TYR A 85 -5.40 -22.65 -5.57
CA TYR A 85 -5.58 -21.51 -6.47
C TYR A 85 -4.22 -21.00 -6.97
N SER A 86 -3.27 -20.80 -6.06
CA SER A 86 -1.93 -20.31 -6.39
C SER A 86 -1.17 -21.22 -7.34
N ARG A 87 -1.32 -22.55 -7.23
CA ARG A 87 -0.76 -23.49 -8.22
C ARG A 87 -1.51 -23.47 -9.56
N TYR A 88 -2.81 -23.22 -9.53
CA TYR A 88 -3.65 -23.28 -10.73
C TYR A 88 -3.50 -22.05 -11.63
N VAL A 89 -3.38 -20.85 -11.05
CA VAL A 89 -3.28 -19.58 -11.81
C VAL A 89 -1.99 -18.80 -11.60
N GLY A 90 -1.04 -19.34 -10.82
CA GLY A 90 0.18 -18.63 -10.43
C GLY A 90 1.02 -18.09 -11.58
N ASP A 91 1.10 -18.83 -12.69
CA ASP A 91 1.87 -18.40 -13.88
C ASP A 91 1.33 -17.11 -14.52
N VAL A 92 0.04 -16.82 -14.33
CA VAL A 92 -0.61 -15.59 -14.82
C VAL A 92 -0.72 -14.57 -13.69
N PHE A 93 -1.41 -14.94 -12.60
CA PHE A 93 -1.71 -14.04 -11.49
C PHE A 93 -0.46 -13.61 -10.71
N GLY A 94 0.45 -14.54 -10.43
CA GLY A 94 1.65 -14.27 -9.65
C GLY A 94 2.62 -13.30 -10.32
N SER A 95 2.65 -13.26 -11.65
CA SER A 95 3.50 -12.31 -12.40
C SER A 95 3.12 -10.85 -12.15
N ALA A 96 1.81 -10.55 -12.05
CA ALA A 96 1.31 -9.21 -11.76
C ALA A 96 1.66 -8.78 -10.32
N LEU A 97 1.52 -9.69 -9.34
CA LEU A 97 1.90 -9.45 -7.95
C LEU A 97 3.41 -9.20 -7.81
N ALA A 98 4.23 -10.01 -8.49
CA ALA A 98 5.68 -9.80 -8.49
C ALA A 98 6.08 -8.45 -9.12
N ALA A 99 5.39 -8.03 -10.19
CA ALA A 99 5.61 -6.74 -10.81
C ALA A 99 5.23 -5.57 -9.87
N GLU A 100 4.13 -5.68 -9.14
CA GLU A 100 3.74 -4.70 -8.11
C GLU A 100 4.85 -4.51 -7.07
N GLY A 101 5.39 -5.61 -6.53
CA GLY A 101 6.48 -5.56 -5.54
C GLY A 101 7.76 -4.93 -6.06
N ILE A 102 8.18 -5.25 -7.29
CA ILE A 102 9.44 -4.76 -7.86
C ILE A 102 9.32 -3.30 -8.34
N PHE A 103 8.23 -2.96 -9.02
CA PHE A 103 8.11 -1.66 -9.68
C PHE A 103 7.40 -0.62 -8.82
N ALA A 104 6.25 -0.94 -8.25
CA ALA A 104 5.45 0.04 -7.52
C ALA A 104 5.97 0.18 -6.08
N PHE A 105 6.05 -0.94 -5.36
CA PHE A 105 6.36 -0.92 -3.93
C PHE A 105 7.79 -0.44 -3.65
N PHE A 106 8.77 -0.91 -4.42
CA PHE A 106 10.15 -0.48 -4.25
C PHE A 106 10.34 1.02 -4.57
N LEU A 107 9.67 1.51 -5.61
CA LEU A 107 9.68 2.92 -5.98
C LEU A 107 9.05 3.77 -4.87
N GLU A 108 7.83 3.46 -4.46
CA GLU A 108 7.11 4.21 -3.43
C GLU A 108 7.86 4.20 -2.09
N SER A 109 8.33 3.04 -1.65
CA SER A 109 9.08 2.90 -0.39
C SER A 109 10.42 3.63 -0.44
N GLY A 110 11.15 3.53 -1.56
CA GLY A 110 12.43 4.21 -1.75
C GLY A 110 12.30 5.73 -1.74
N PHE A 111 11.32 6.26 -2.48
CA PHE A 111 11.06 7.70 -2.51
C PHE A 111 10.39 8.23 -1.24
N LEU A 112 9.61 7.42 -0.52
CA LEU A 112 9.06 7.80 0.78
C LEU A 112 10.17 8.11 1.80
N ALA A 113 11.27 7.36 1.80
CA ALA A 113 12.41 7.67 2.66
C ALA A 113 13.02 9.04 2.33
N LEU A 114 13.19 9.35 1.03
CA LEU A 114 13.64 10.67 0.60
C LEU A 114 12.64 11.77 0.99
N LEU A 115 11.34 11.52 0.83
CA LEU A 115 10.30 12.44 1.24
C LEU A 115 10.27 12.64 2.77
N LEU A 116 10.63 11.66 3.59
CA LEU A 116 10.64 11.81 5.05
C LEU A 116 11.87 12.56 5.56
N PHE A 117 13.03 12.30 4.95
CA PHE A 117 14.33 12.72 5.49
C PHE A 117 15.06 13.76 4.64
N GLY A 118 14.62 14.03 3.42
CA GLY A 118 15.28 14.93 2.45
C GLY A 118 14.81 16.38 2.46
N TRP A 119 14.05 16.81 3.48
CA TRP A 119 13.51 18.17 3.62
C TRP A 119 14.54 19.24 3.95
#